data_AF-A0A0F9FJ93-F1
#
_entry.id   AF-A0A0F9FJ93-F1
#
_cell.length_a   1.000
_cell.length_b   1.000
_cell.length_c   1.000
_cell.angle_alpha   90.00
_cell.angle_beta   90.00
_cell.angle_gamma   90.00
#
_symmetry.space_group_name_H-M   'P 1'
#
loop_
_entity.id
_entity.type
_entity.pdbx_description
1 polymer ?
#
loop_
_entity_poly.entity_id
_entity_poly.type
_entity_poly.pdbx_seq_one_letter_code
_entity_poly.pdbx_strand_id
1 'polypeptide(L)'
;MGKSTIKPNPPSMSPGHNEKWKTCVMCSIEDKTCELKYDSGGTTEPTVGETFTGADSGDTGVVTVVQDLISGTWVGGDATGYITLDTLTGYDGEQLTMFEDNEAINGSTAGDNCLTADGEGQVNIDGIFYPRSLLVKLRGKWLCVWHYRFKTKQENLDEQRIDVSERERGKE
;
A
#
# COMPACT_ATOMS: atom_id res chain seq x y z
N MET A 1 -9.50 -26.98 8.93
CA MET A 1 -10.13 -26.10 9.94
C MET A 1 -9.45 -24.74 9.89
N GLY A 2 -10.02 -23.79 9.15
CA GLY A 2 -9.47 -22.44 9.04
C GLY A 2 -9.63 -21.70 10.36
N LYS A 3 -8.51 -21.28 10.97
CA LYS A 3 -8.55 -20.43 12.16
C LYS A 3 -9.07 -19.06 11.74
N SER A 4 -10.35 -18.81 11.95
CA SER A 4 -10.92 -17.47 11.88
C SER A 4 -10.28 -16.63 12.98
N THR A 5 -9.30 -15.82 12.62
CA THR A 5 -8.74 -14.80 13.49
C THR A 5 -9.76 -13.68 13.61
N ILE A 6 -10.61 -13.76 14.63
CA ILE A 6 -11.48 -12.66 15.05
C ILE A 6 -10.55 -11.50 15.42
N LYS A 7 -10.39 -10.53 14.51
CA LYS A 7 -9.69 -9.28 14.81
C LYS A 7 -10.59 -8.48 15.75
N PRO A 8 -10.11 -8.02 16.91
CA PRO A 8 -10.92 -7.19 17.80
C PRO A 8 -11.27 -5.88 17.09
N ASN A 9 -12.51 -5.42 17.24
CA ASN A 9 -12.92 -4.11 16.74
C ASN A 9 -12.02 -3.03 17.35
N PRO A 10 -11.59 -2.03 16.55
CA PRO A 10 -10.85 -0.92 17.08
C PRO A 10 -11.69 -0.20 18.15
N PRO A 11 -11.08 0.26 19.26
CA PRO A 11 -11.80 0.99 20.28
C PRO A 11 -12.38 2.28 19.67
N SER A 12 -13.68 2.51 19.87
CA SER A 12 -14.37 3.72 19.46
C SER A 12 -14.01 4.88 20.40
N MET A 13 -12.80 5.42 20.28
CA MET A 13 -12.44 6.69 20.91
C MET A 13 -12.36 7.76 19.83
N SER A 14 -13.13 8.84 20.02
CA SER A 14 -12.97 10.05 19.21
C SER A 14 -11.57 10.59 19.44
N PRO A 15 -10.71 10.66 18.41
CA PRO A 15 -9.37 11.21 18.53
C PRO A 15 -9.44 12.66 19.01
N GLY A 16 -8.45 13.08 19.80
CA GLY A 16 -8.32 14.50 20.14
C GLY A 16 -8.02 15.33 18.88
N HIS A 17 -8.53 16.56 18.81
CA HIS A 17 -8.12 17.51 17.76
C HIS A 17 -6.58 17.61 17.76
N ASN A 18 -5.94 17.39 16.60
CA ASN A 18 -4.47 17.34 16.35
C ASN A 18 -3.71 16.06 16.75
N GLU A 19 -4.41 14.96 16.99
CA GLU A 19 -3.73 13.69 17.22
C GLU A 19 -3.05 13.16 15.95
N LYS A 20 -1.77 12.81 16.05
CA LYS A 20 -1.02 12.18 14.94
C LYS A 20 -1.46 10.73 14.79
N TRP A 21 -1.57 10.27 13.55
CA TRP A 21 -1.95 8.90 13.22
C TRP A 21 -0.76 8.11 12.68
N LYS A 22 -0.68 6.84 13.02
CA LYS A 22 0.36 5.93 12.53
C LYS A 22 -0.17 4.51 12.36
N THR A 23 0.48 3.75 11.49
CA THR A 23 0.22 2.32 11.32
C THR A 23 0.98 1.51 12.38
N CYS A 24 0.40 0.37 12.78
CA CYS A 24 1.10 -0.61 13.58
C CYS A 24 1.86 -1.57 12.67
N VAL A 25 3.17 -1.76 12.86
CA VAL A 25 4.03 -2.58 11.98
C VAL A 25 3.59 -4.05 11.83
N MET A 26 2.79 -4.57 12.77
CA MET A 26 2.25 -5.94 12.69
C MET A 26 0.79 -5.98 12.23
N CYS A 27 0.08 -4.85 12.30
CA CYS A 27 -1.21 -4.73 11.64
C CYS A 27 -1.03 -4.41 10.15
N SER A 28 0.09 -3.75 9.79
CA SER A 28 0.45 -3.15 8.50
C SER A 28 -0.26 -3.78 7.31
N ILE A 29 -1.48 -3.31 7.12
CA ILE A 29 -2.25 -3.40 5.89
C ILE A 29 -2.29 -1.99 5.36
N GLU A 30 -1.11 -1.46 5.05
CA GLU A 30 -0.99 -0.20 4.34
C GLU A 30 -0.96 -0.57 2.86
N ASP A 31 -2.11 -0.42 2.22
CA ASP A 31 -2.26 -0.65 0.79
C ASP A 31 -2.14 0.72 0.13
N LYS A 32 -1.15 0.84 -0.77
CA LYS A 32 -0.92 2.07 -1.54
C LYS A 32 -1.44 1.84 -2.94
N THR A 33 -2.33 2.71 -3.36
CA THR A 33 -2.89 2.69 -4.71
C THR A 33 -2.66 4.06 -5.34
N CYS A 34 -2.55 4.10 -6.66
CA CYS A 34 -2.51 5.35 -7.40
C CYS A 34 -3.71 5.39 -8.33
N GLU A 35 -4.46 6.48 -8.28
CA GLU A 35 -5.49 6.79 -9.26
C GLU A 35 -4.88 7.71 -10.32
N LEU A 36 -4.78 7.19 -11.54
CA LEU A 36 -4.26 7.92 -12.69
C LEU A 36 -5.40 8.28 -13.62
N LYS A 37 -5.59 9.58 -13.86
CA LYS A 37 -6.47 10.08 -14.91
C LYS A 37 -5.73 10.03 -16.25
N TYR A 38 -6.42 9.63 -17.30
CA TYR A 38 -5.81 9.48 -18.61
C TYR A 38 -6.69 9.96 -19.75
N ASP A 39 -6.03 10.35 -20.83
CA ASP A 39 -6.55 10.34 -22.19
C ASP A 39 -5.75 9.34 -23.07
N SER A 40 -6.38 8.85 -24.13
CA SER A 40 -5.81 7.76 -24.94
C SER A 40 -4.70 8.30 -25.85
N GLY A 41 -3.46 7.93 -25.56
CA GLY A 41 -2.30 8.08 -26.45
C GLY A 41 -2.16 6.98 -27.50
N GLY A 42 -2.87 5.85 -27.34
CA GLY A 42 -2.75 4.66 -28.19
C GLY A 42 -4.09 4.03 -28.60
N THR A 43 -4.01 2.91 -29.34
CA THR A 43 -5.20 2.15 -29.81
C THR A 43 -5.46 0.82 -29.09
N THR A 44 -4.55 0.44 -28.19
CA THR A 44 -4.56 -0.85 -27.50
C THR A 44 -5.03 -0.63 -26.08
N GLU A 45 -6.09 -1.34 -25.69
CA GLU A 45 -6.59 -1.31 -24.31
C GLU A 45 -5.58 -1.94 -23.34
N PRO A 46 -5.26 -1.26 -22.23
CA PRO A 46 -4.49 -1.81 -21.14
C PRO A 46 -5.14 -3.03 -20.48
N THR A 47 -4.31 -3.92 -19.97
CA THR A 47 -4.74 -5.15 -19.30
C THR A 47 -4.42 -5.10 -17.81
N VAL A 48 -5.36 -5.60 -16.98
CA VAL A 48 -5.12 -5.78 -15.55
C VAL A 48 -3.93 -6.72 -15.33
N GLY A 49 -3.03 -6.31 -14.44
CA GLY A 49 -1.79 -7.00 -14.08
C GLY A 49 -0.58 -6.56 -14.89
N GLU A 50 -0.73 -5.70 -15.90
CA GLU A 50 0.41 -5.14 -16.62
C GLU A 50 1.12 -4.04 -15.83
N THR A 51 2.40 -3.83 -16.12
CA THR A 51 3.17 -2.74 -15.54
C THR A 51 3.11 -1.53 -16.44
N PHE A 52 2.72 -0.40 -15.85
CA PHE A 52 2.86 0.92 -16.45
C PHE A 52 4.18 1.55 -16.05
N THR A 53 4.78 2.27 -16.98
CA THR A 53 6.01 3.03 -16.77
C THR A 53 5.88 4.39 -17.42
N GLY A 54 6.07 5.45 -16.64
CA GLY A 54 6.12 6.82 -17.12
C GLY A 54 7.35 7.01 -18.02
N ALA A 55 7.16 7.59 -19.21
CA ALA A 55 8.24 7.82 -20.16
C ALA A 55 9.26 8.85 -19.66
N ASP A 56 8.81 9.85 -18.91
CA ASP A 56 9.60 11.00 -18.45
C ASP A 56 10.02 10.84 -16.98
N SER A 57 9.06 10.51 -16.10
CA SER A 57 9.26 10.31 -14.66
C SER A 57 10.01 9.01 -14.34
N GLY A 58 9.80 7.97 -15.15
CA GLY A 58 10.27 6.61 -14.85
C GLY A 58 9.50 5.93 -13.72
N ASP A 59 8.42 6.53 -13.23
CA ASP A 59 7.55 5.96 -12.22
C ASP A 59 6.89 4.67 -12.73
N THR A 60 6.73 3.67 -11.86
CA THR A 60 6.11 2.39 -12.25
C THR A 60 5.03 1.93 -11.29
N GLY A 61 3.95 1.36 -11.84
CA GLY A 61 2.84 0.80 -11.09
C GLY A 61 2.18 -0.33 -11.86
N VAL A 62 1.52 -1.25 -11.17
CA VAL A 62 0.83 -2.39 -11.77
C VAL A 62 -0.65 -2.11 -11.84
N VAL A 63 -1.25 -2.29 -13.01
CA VAL A 63 -2.68 -2.07 -13.24
C VAL A 63 -3.49 -3.07 -12.43
N THR A 64 -4.28 -2.59 -11.48
CA THR A 64 -5.22 -3.44 -10.73
C THR A 64 -6.62 -3.37 -11.32
N VAL A 65 -6.99 -2.19 -11.77
CA VAL A 65 -8.33 -1.89 -12.18
C VAL A 65 -8.27 -0.93 -13.38
N VAL A 66 -8.78 -1.40 -14.52
CA VAL A 66 -9.11 -0.56 -15.68
C VAL A 66 -10.62 -0.31 -15.61
N GLN A 67 -11.11 0.49 -14.65
CA GLN A 67 -12.56 0.54 -14.37
C GLN A 67 -13.32 1.71 -14.95
N ASP A 68 -12.71 2.84 -15.25
CA ASP A 68 -13.52 4.04 -15.47
C ASP A 68 -13.25 4.66 -16.83
N LEU A 69 -13.53 3.94 -17.92
CA LEU A 69 -13.70 4.57 -19.22
C LEU A 69 -14.92 5.49 -19.15
N ILE A 70 -14.67 6.80 -19.05
CA ILE A 70 -15.71 7.84 -18.96
C ILE A 70 -16.29 8.11 -20.36
N SER A 71 -15.43 8.15 -21.37
CA SER A 71 -15.80 8.45 -22.76
C SER A 71 -14.80 7.89 -23.76
N GLY A 72 -15.21 7.85 -25.03
CA GLY A 72 -14.38 7.41 -26.14
C GLY A 72 -14.18 5.90 -26.21
N THR A 73 -13.20 5.50 -27.00
CA THR A 73 -12.85 4.10 -27.24
C THR A 73 -11.34 3.98 -27.42
N TRP A 74 -10.76 2.87 -26.92
CA TRP A 74 -9.33 2.60 -27.13
C TRP A 74 -9.00 2.53 -28.62
N VAL A 75 -9.77 1.78 -29.41
CA VAL A 75 -9.54 1.66 -30.86
C VAL A 75 -9.64 3.01 -31.59
N GLY A 76 -10.51 3.91 -31.12
CA GLY A 76 -10.65 5.26 -31.66
C GLY A 76 -9.53 6.21 -31.29
N GLY A 77 -8.68 5.84 -30.31
CA GLY A 77 -7.64 6.72 -29.77
C GLY A 77 -8.20 7.92 -29.02
N ASP A 78 -9.43 7.81 -28.49
CA ASP A 78 -10.15 8.90 -27.81
C ASP A 78 -10.68 8.47 -26.43
N ALA A 79 -10.25 7.31 -25.91
CA ALA A 79 -10.58 6.87 -24.57
C ALA A 79 -10.13 7.90 -23.52
N THR A 80 -10.98 8.15 -22.52
CA THR A 80 -10.66 9.01 -21.38
C THR A 80 -11.21 8.36 -20.14
N GLY A 81 -10.45 8.37 -19.05
CA GLY A 81 -10.88 7.68 -17.84
C GLY A 81 -9.93 7.75 -16.65
N TYR A 82 -10.14 6.81 -15.73
CA TYR A 82 -9.24 6.54 -14.61
C TYR A 82 -8.77 5.09 -14.61
N ILE A 83 -7.52 4.90 -14.20
CA ILE A 83 -6.90 3.59 -13.94
C ILE A 83 -6.37 3.58 -12.52
N THR A 84 -6.61 2.49 -11.81
CA THR A 84 -6.02 2.27 -10.49
C THR A 84 -4.79 1.37 -10.62
N LEU A 85 -3.69 1.84 -10.04
CA LEU A 85 -2.41 1.14 -9.97
C LEU A 85 -2.12 0.70 -8.54
N ASP A 86 -1.43 -0.43 -8.38
CA ASP A 86 -0.80 -0.86 -7.14
C ASP A 86 0.72 -1.03 -7.33
N THR A 87 1.40 -1.53 -6.29
CA THR A 87 2.83 -1.88 -6.36
C THR A 87 3.69 -0.72 -6.88
N LEU A 88 3.42 0.47 -6.35
CA LEU A 88 3.96 1.75 -6.83
C LEU A 88 5.45 1.90 -6.51
N THR A 89 6.21 2.42 -7.47
CA THR A 89 7.62 2.79 -7.31
C THR A 89 7.89 4.13 -7.99
N GLY A 90 8.72 4.99 -7.38
CA GLY A 90 9.11 6.28 -7.95
C GLY A 90 8.29 7.47 -7.45
N TYR A 91 7.07 7.22 -6.99
CA TYR A 91 6.15 8.24 -6.48
C TYR A 91 6.74 9.14 -5.37
N ASP A 92 6.30 10.41 -5.34
CA ASP A 92 6.67 11.38 -4.30
C ASP A 92 5.91 11.08 -3.00
N GLY A 93 6.64 10.63 -1.97
CA GLY A 93 6.07 10.30 -0.67
C GLY A 93 5.64 11.49 0.19
N GLU A 94 6.04 12.72 -0.14
CA GLU A 94 5.64 13.94 0.55
C GLU A 94 4.39 14.57 -0.08
N GLN A 95 4.33 14.59 -1.41
CA GLN A 95 3.18 15.12 -2.16
C GLN A 95 2.07 14.09 -2.40
N LEU A 96 2.39 12.80 -2.28
CA LEU A 96 1.49 11.69 -2.64
C LEU A 96 1.06 11.74 -4.10
N THR A 97 2.02 12.06 -4.98
CA THR A 97 1.82 12.14 -6.43
C THR A 97 2.74 11.17 -7.16
N MET A 98 2.34 10.79 -8.36
CA MET A 98 3.04 9.82 -9.21
C MET A 98 2.72 10.13 -10.68
N PHE A 99 3.69 9.94 -11.58
CA PHE A 99 3.61 10.40 -12.96
C PHE A 99 3.48 11.92 -13.10
N GLU A 100 3.89 12.43 -14.25
CA GLU A 100 3.79 13.84 -14.59
C GLU A 100 2.54 14.13 -15.43
N ASP A 101 2.05 15.36 -15.35
CA ASP A 101 0.98 15.83 -16.22
C ASP A 101 1.40 15.77 -17.69
N ASN A 102 0.51 15.29 -18.56
CA ASN A 102 0.73 15.11 -20.00
C ASN A 102 1.92 14.19 -20.34
N GLU A 103 2.22 13.24 -19.44
CA GLU A 103 3.25 12.23 -19.64
C GLU A 103 2.73 11.04 -20.45
N ALA A 104 3.54 10.54 -21.39
CA ALA A 104 3.27 9.29 -22.08
C ALA A 104 3.51 8.09 -21.16
N ILE A 105 2.53 7.19 -21.07
CA ILE A 105 2.63 5.98 -20.25
C ILE A 105 2.84 4.77 -21.16
N ASN A 106 3.87 3.98 -20.83
CA ASN A 106 4.21 2.76 -21.54
C ASN A 106 3.68 1.55 -20.78
N GLY A 107 2.88 0.73 -21.45
CA GLY A 107 2.37 -0.52 -20.89
C GLY A 107 3.24 -1.70 -21.29
N SER A 108 3.56 -2.58 -20.34
CA SER A 108 4.35 -3.79 -20.62
C SER A 108 3.68 -4.73 -21.64
N THR A 109 2.35 -4.65 -21.79
CA THR A 109 1.57 -5.43 -22.75
C THR A 109 0.97 -4.54 -23.83
N ALA A 110 0.40 -3.39 -23.44
CA ALA A 110 -0.27 -2.47 -24.36
C ALA A 110 0.71 -1.74 -25.31
N GLY A 111 2.00 -1.70 -24.97
CA GLY A 111 3.06 -1.09 -25.76
C GLY A 111 3.39 0.35 -25.32
N ASP A 112 4.28 0.97 -26.09
CA ASP A 112 4.72 2.35 -25.84
C ASP A 112 3.57 3.34 -26.11
N ASN A 113 3.48 4.38 -25.28
CA ASN A 113 2.44 5.41 -25.33
C ASN A 113 1.02 4.82 -25.43
N CYS A 114 0.72 3.83 -24.60
CA CYS A 114 -0.60 3.21 -24.58
C CYS A 114 -1.68 4.19 -24.12
N LEU A 115 -1.31 5.12 -23.23
CA LEU A 115 -2.12 6.24 -22.80
C LEU A 115 -1.24 7.44 -22.45
N THR A 116 -1.87 8.60 -22.29
CA THR A 116 -1.23 9.83 -21.81
C THR A 116 -1.91 10.26 -20.50
N ALA A 117 -1.11 10.67 -19.52
CA ALA A 117 -1.60 11.12 -18.23
C ALA A 117 -2.27 12.49 -18.38
N ASP A 118 -3.48 12.64 -17.85
CA ASP A 118 -4.23 13.91 -17.85
C ASP A 118 -4.24 14.46 -16.41
N GLY A 119 -3.07 14.89 -15.97
CA GLY A 119 -2.73 15.29 -14.61
C GLY A 119 -1.82 14.31 -13.86
N GLU A 120 -1.25 14.78 -12.75
CA GLU A 120 -0.46 13.94 -11.83
C GLU A 120 -1.35 12.86 -11.19
N GLY A 121 -0.89 11.61 -11.23
CA GLY A 121 -1.52 10.49 -10.56
C GLY A 121 -1.53 10.68 -9.04
N GLN A 122 -2.67 10.39 -8.42
CA GLN A 122 -2.88 10.65 -7.00
C GLN A 122 -2.68 9.37 -6.19
N VAL A 123 -1.75 9.38 -5.25
CA VAL A 123 -1.43 8.22 -4.40
C VAL A 123 -2.32 8.23 -3.16
N ASN A 124 -3.17 7.22 -3.06
CA ASN A 124 -4.00 6.96 -1.89
C ASN A 124 -3.29 5.96 -0.97
N ILE A 125 -3.33 6.24 0.33
CA ILE A 125 -2.80 5.34 1.36
C ILE A 125 -3.97 4.86 2.21
N ASP A 126 -4.40 3.64 1.95
CA ASP A 126 -5.47 2.98 2.70
C ASP A 126 -4.89 2.04 3.74
N GLY A 127 -5.60 1.90 4.86
CA GLY A 127 -5.21 0.96 5.89
C GLY A 127 -5.78 1.21 7.27
N ILE A 128 -5.39 0.35 8.21
CA ILE A 128 -5.74 0.57 9.63
C ILE A 128 -4.74 1.53 10.25
N PHE A 129 -5.18 2.77 10.40
CA PHE A 129 -4.49 3.79 11.15
C PHE A 129 -4.96 3.80 12.61
N TYR A 130 -3.99 3.96 13.52
CA TYR A 130 -4.28 4.14 14.93
C TYR A 130 -3.87 5.55 15.36
N PRO A 131 -4.65 6.19 16.25
CA PRO A 131 -4.20 7.41 16.90
C PRO A 131 -2.95 7.10 17.72
N ARG A 132 -2.00 8.05 17.78
CA ARG A 132 -0.71 7.84 18.44
C ARG A 132 -0.85 7.48 19.92
N SER A 133 -1.90 7.92 20.61
CA SER A 133 -2.20 7.51 21.99
C SER A 133 -2.45 6.01 22.17
N LEU A 134 -2.90 5.32 21.11
CA LEU A 134 -3.17 3.88 21.12
C LEU A 134 -2.00 3.05 20.60
N LEU A 135 -0.85 3.68 20.38
CA LEU A 135 0.36 3.03 19.91
C LEU A 135 1.46 3.10 20.95
N VAL A 136 2.20 2.00 21.08
CA VAL A 136 3.39 1.90 21.91
C VAL A 136 4.60 1.77 20.99
N LYS A 137 5.63 2.58 21.23
CA LYS A 137 6.89 2.48 20.48
C LYS A 137 7.81 1.47 21.16
N LEU A 138 8.12 0.37 20.48
CA LEU A 138 9.04 -0.67 20.95
C LEU A 138 10.17 -0.84 19.92
N ARG A 139 11.42 -0.62 20.35
CA ARG A 139 12.63 -0.71 19.49
C ARG A 139 12.50 0.07 18.18
N GLY A 140 12.05 1.32 18.26
CA GLY A 140 11.88 2.18 17.08
C GLY A 140 10.57 1.98 16.30
N LYS A 141 9.88 0.85 16.47
CA LYS A 141 8.66 0.51 15.72
C LYS A 141 7.39 0.80 16.52
N TRP A 142 6.32 1.22 15.84
CA TRP A 142 5.02 1.46 16.45
C TRP A 142 4.16 0.20 16.44
N LEU A 143 3.59 -0.14 17.59
CA LEU A 143 2.72 -1.29 17.79
C LEU A 143 1.41 -0.85 18.41
N CYS A 144 0.28 -1.37 17.93
CA CYS A 144 -0.99 -1.22 18.65
C CYS A 144 -0.90 -1.94 20.01
N VAL A 145 -1.67 -1.49 20.99
CA VAL A 145 -1.63 -2.05 22.36
C VAL A 145 -1.76 -3.58 22.37
N TRP A 146 -2.60 -4.13 21.49
CA TRP A 146 -2.78 -5.58 21.36
C TRP A 146 -1.49 -6.27 20.90
N HIS A 147 -0.87 -5.81 19.80
CA HIS A 147 0.38 -6.36 19.30
C HIS A 147 1.56 -6.14 20.24
N TYR A 148 1.59 -5.02 20.96
CA TYR A 148 2.58 -4.78 22.00
C TYR A 148 2.50 -5.85 23.10
N ARG A 149 1.29 -6.08 23.65
CA ARG A 149 1.06 -7.11 24.69
C ARG A 149 1.38 -8.51 24.20
N PHE A 150 1.03 -8.83 22.95
CA PHE A 150 1.33 -10.11 22.36
C PHE A 150 2.85 -10.34 22.25
N LYS A 151 3.58 -9.34 21.75
CA LYS A 151 5.03 -9.44 21.54
C LYS A 151 5.81 -9.50 22.86
N THR A 152 5.46 -8.68 23.85
CA THR A 152 6.12 -8.75 25.16
C THR A 152 5.82 -10.06 25.89
N LYS A 153 4.61 -10.62 25.72
CA LYS A 153 4.30 -11.96 26.24
C LYS A 153 5.14 -13.05 25.58
N GLN A 154 5.37 -12.97 24.26
CA GLN A 154 6.26 -13.91 23.58
C GLN A 154 7.70 -13.79 24.07
N GLU A 155 8.23 -12.57 24.19
CA GLU A 155 9.61 -12.35 24.69
C GLU A 155 9.77 -12.93 26.11
N ASN A 156 8.80 -12.72 27.01
CA ASN A 156 8.82 -13.33 28.34
C ASN A 156 8.77 -14.87 28.32
N LEU A 157 8.04 -15.46 27.36
CA LEU A 157 7.98 -16.92 27.20
C LEU A 157 9.28 -17.49 26.62
N ASP A 158 9.92 -16.77 25.70
CA ASP A 158 11.19 -17.16 25.10
C ASP A 158 12.33 -17.08 26.13
N GLU A 159 12.35 -16.04 26.97
CA GLU A 159 13.26 -15.95 28.12
C GLU A 159 13.08 -17.13 29.10
N GLN A 160 11.84 -17.53 29.38
CA GLN A 160 11.57 -18.70 30.23
C GLN A 160 11.97 -20.04 29.58
N ARG A 161 12.03 -20.12 28.25
CA ARG A 161 12.47 -21.34 27.54
C ARG A 161 13.98 -21.55 27.55
N ILE A 162 14.76 -20.47 27.61
CA ILE A 162 16.23 -20.54 27.56
C ILE A 162 16.81 -21.26 28.80
N ASP A 163 16.14 -21.17 29.96
CA ASP A 163 16.69 -21.66 31.24
C ASP A 163 16.45 -23.17 31.51
N VAL A 164 15.71 -23.88 30.65
CA VAL A 164 15.40 -25.31 30.90
C VAL A 164 16.49 -26.25 30.34
N SER A 165 17.19 -25.88 29.27
CA SER A 165 18.15 -26.79 28.61
C SER A 165 19.59 -26.71 29.14
N GLU A 166 19.99 -25.61 29.77
CA GLU A 166 21.37 -25.46 30.30
C GLU A 166 21.52 -25.98 31.74
N ARG A 167 20.47 -25.92 32.57
CA ARG A 167 20.50 -26.50 33.93
C ARG A 167 20.58 -28.02 33.97
N GLU A 168 20.18 -28.70 32.90
CA GLU A 168 20.20 -30.17 32.81
C GLU A 168 21.46 -30.74 32.14
N ARG A 169 22.32 -29.91 31.54
CA ARG A 169 23.59 -30.35 30.91
C ARG A 169 24.77 -30.51 31.87
N GLY A 170 24.60 -30.17 33.16
CA GLY A 170 25.66 -30.22 34.17
C GLY A 170 25.62 -31.44 35.11
N LYS A 171 24.90 -32.51 34.75
CA LYS A 171 24.87 -33.76 35.54
C LYS A 171 25.21 -34.96 34.66
N GLU A 172 26.50 -35.15 34.40
CA GLU A 172 27.16 -36.46 34.28
C GLU A 172 28.61 -36.32 34.72
#